data_AF-A0A6A6YZE0-F1
#
_entry.id   AF-A0A6A6YZE0-F1
#
_cell.length_a   1.000
_cell.length_b   1.000
_cell.length_c   1.000
_cell.angle_alpha   90.00
_cell.angle_beta   90.00
_cell.angle_gamma   90.00
#
_symmetry.space_group_name_H-M   'P 1'
#
loop_
_entity.id
_entity.type
_entity.pdbx_description
1 polymer ?
#
loop_
_entity_poly.entity_id
_entity_poly.type
_entity_poly.pdbx_seq_one_letter_code
_entity_poly.pdbx_strand_id
1 'polypeptide(L)'
;MTRLVIFLAQQRTISTSDSASDEANSEKQSSWASEFNDIYHHGSLAPGSGECLWEAGFHDIATEYDNQTPLWRHITHMKHSVGGFIGLMSWFGHLKFRATPAHVIIRRLADAALRLGNLFRGIDEWLEFSFVKSIILAPTRGHCDCHCSTDGCTPLTCAIQEAVSGATMSLLDYRHHGAVRQLPDEHERLMCQALDQVYIIVEKHKQSHPWLAVSTFQGLTFNSLNLTHTCCHKIAKYIHWPSYCLEDILNQQGIRDIHFTESQGIEMLEALMEEFEQKWEDYSEPFPNFIEDVWQLRMDEVSGKSSEVDEEEIKRIIEAGVVLEPFGPERPPEEGSSQWET
;
A
#
# COMPACT_ATOMS: atom_id res chain seq x y z
N MET A 1 6.85 -2.08 -18.10
CA MET A 1 6.74 -2.65 -16.72
C MET A 1 8.00 -2.53 -15.83
N THR A 2 9.15 -3.15 -16.11
CA THR A 2 10.39 -3.03 -15.28
C THR A 2 10.77 -1.55 -14.99
N ARG A 3 10.68 -0.67 -15.99
CA ARG A 3 10.92 0.76 -15.80
C ARG A 3 9.98 1.44 -14.80
N LEU A 4 8.71 1.03 -14.73
CA LEU A 4 7.70 1.57 -13.81
C LEU A 4 8.04 1.25 -12.34
N VAL A 5 8.52 0.02 -12.11
CA VAL A 5 8.91 -0.42 -10.78
C VAL A 5 10.14 0.32 -10.28
N ILE A 6 11.16 0.42 -11.12
CA ILE A 6 12.39 1.17 -10.82
C ILE A 6 12.03 2.63 -10.48
N PHE A 7 11.16 3.25 -11.28
CA PHE A 7 10.67 4.60 -11.07
C PHE A 7 9.99 4.78 -9.69
N LEU A 8 9.05 3.91 -9.34
CA LEU A 8 8.34 3.96 -8.05
C LEU A 8 9.25 3.66 -6.85
N ALA A 9 10.27 2.83 -7.02
CA ALA A 9 11.20 2.47 -5.95
C ALA A 9 12.22 3.57 -5.65
N GLN A 10 12.68 4.33 -6.65
CA GLN A 10 13.70 5.37 -6.51
C GLN A 10 13.22 6.62 -5.74
N GLN A 11 11.92 6.94 -5.81
CA GLN A 11 11.35 8.15 -5.21
C GLN A 11 11.23 8.09 -3.66
N ARG A 12 11.32 6.91 -3.04
CA ARG A 12 11.03 6.71 -1.60
C ARG A 12 12.24 6.54 -0.68
N THR A 13 13.47 6.54 -1.21
CA THR A 13 14.68 6.25 -0.41
C THR A 13 15.25 7.43 0.40
N ILE A 14 14.50 8.52 0.59
CA ILE A 14 14.92 9.69 1.36
C ILE A 14 14.01 9.82 2.59
N SER A 15 14.61 9.87 3.79
CA SER A 15 14.01 10.03 5.12
C SER A 15 13.68 8.74 5.89
N THR A 16 14.46 8.46 6.94
CA THR A 16 13.99 8.30 8.34
C THR A 16 15.12 7.76 9.23
N SER A 17 15.36 8.41 10.37
CA SER A 17 16.17 7.92 11.48
C SER A 17 15.33 7.83 12.76
N ASP A 18 15.74 6.88 13.60
CA ASP A 18 15.69 6.88 15.07
C ASP A 18 14.72 5.99 15.86
N SER A 19 15.39 5.10 16.61
CA SER A 19 15.36 4.81 18.05
C SER A 19 14.12 4.24 18.74
N ALA A 20 14.36 3.15 19.48
CA ALA A 20 13.43 2.39 20.30
C ALA A 20 13.63 2.67 21.81
N SER A 21 12.56 2.53 22.59
CA SER A 21 12.64 2.20 24.02
C SER A 21 11.35 1.50 24.51
N ASP A 22 11.53 0.70 25.55
CA ASP A 22 10.73 -0.44 26.02
C ASP A 22 9.79 -0.18 27.22
N GLU A 23 8.85 -1.14 27.41
CA GLU A 23 8.28 -1.67 28.69
C GLU A 23 7.32 -0.80 29.56
N ALA A 24 6.29 -1.27 30.28
CA ALA A 24 5.71 -2.60 30.57
C ALA A 24 4.35 -2.49 31.34
N ASN A 25 3.46 -3.48 31.10
CA ASN A 25 2.63 -4.27 32.04
C ASN A 25 1.44 -3.69 32.86
N SER A 26 0.28 -4.38 32.80
CA SER A 26 -0.68 -4.49 33.93
C SER A 26 -1.51 -5.79 33.89
N GLU A 27 -1.77 -6.34 35.08
CA GLU A 27 -2.23 -7.69 35.41
C GLU A 27 -3.68 -8.06 35.01
N LYS A 28 -3.86 -9.34 34.66
CA LYS A 28 -5.13 -10.00 34.32
C LYS A 28 -5.86 -10.52 35.56
N GLN A 29 -7.11 -10.07 35.76
CA GLN A 29 -8.13 -10.84 36.48
C GLN A 29 -8.76 -11.86 35.52
N SER A 30 -8.77 -13.13 35.93
CA SER A 30 -9.39 -14.22 35.17
C SER A 30 -10.91 -14.26 35.40
N SER A 31 -11.65 -14.26 34.30
CA SER A 31 -13.08 -14.50 34.26
C SER A 31 -13.29 -15.53 33.16
N TRP A 32 -13.88 -16.67 33.48
CA TRP A 32 -14.17 -17.74 32.51
C TRP A 32 -15.00 -17.27 31.29
N ALA A 33 -15.62 -16.07 31.36
CA ALA A 33 -16.24 -15.42 30.21
C ALA A 33 -15.22 -14.89 29.17
N SER A 34 -13.96 -14.64 29.55
CA SER A 34 -12.91 -14.22 28.62
C SER A 34 -12.42 -15.34 27.71
N GLU A 35 -12.61 -16.61 28.09
CA GLU A 35 -12.18 -17.77 27.28
C GLU A 35 -13.15 -18.08 26.13
N PHE A 36 -14.43 -17.70 26.25
CA PHE A 36 -15.43 -17.92 25.19
C PHE A 36 -15.64 -16.71 24.26
N ASN A 37 -15.20 -15.52 24.66
CA ASN A 37 -15.27 -14.32 23.81
C ASN A 37 -14.23 -14.30 22.66
N ASP A 38 -13.45 -15.38 22.48
CA ASP A 38 -12.35 -15.48 21.51
C ASP A 38 -12.55 -16.63 20.49
N ILE A 39 -13.76 -17.22 20.39
CA ILE A 39 -13.94 -18.41 19.53
C ILE A 39 -13.71 -18.06 18.06
N TYR A 40 -14.23 -16.92 17.59
CA TYR A 40 -13.99 -16.47 16.21
C TYR A 40 -12.54 -16.07 15.95
N HIS A 41 -11.81 -15.69 16.99
CA HIS A 41 -10.39 -15.29 16.96
C HIS A 41 -9.42 -16.47 17.04
N HIS A 42 -9.92 -17.69 17.24
CA HIS A 42 -9.07 -18.88 17.31
C HIS A 42 -8.39 -19.12 15.96
N GLY A 43 -7.06 -19.09 15.91
CA GLY A 43 -6.27 -19.12 14.65
C GLY A 43 -6.32 -20.43 13.84
N SER A 44 -7.24 -21.34 14.17
CA SER A 44 -7.56 -22.54 13.37
C SER A 44 -9.01 -22.55 12.90
N LEU A 45 -9.74 -21.43 13.01
CA LEU A 45 -11.12 -21.32 12.56
C LEU A 45 -11.21 -21.65 11.07
N ALA A 46 -12.02 -22.66 10.74
CA ALA A 46 -12.36 -22.97 9.37
C ALA A 46 -13.72 -22.34 9.01
N PRO A 47 -14.01 -22.09 7.72
CA PRO A 47 -15.29 -21.54 7.29
C PRO A 47 -16.50 -22.29 7.83
N GLY A 48 -16.46 -23.63 7.75
CA GLY A 48 -17.56 -24.48 8.25
C GLY A 48 -17.75 -24.37 9.77
N SER A 49 -16.66 -24.18 10.53
CA SER A 49 -16.75 -23.92 11.97
C SER A 49 -17.31 -22.54 12.27
N GLY A 50 -16.93 -21.52 11.49
CA GLY A 50 -17.50 -20.19 11.56
C GLY A 50 -19.02 -20.20 11.34
N GLU A 51 -19.48 -20.91 10.31
CA GLU A 51 -20.91 -21.07 10.01
C GLU A 51 -21.65 -21.76 11.14
N CYS A 52 -21.13 -22.87 11.67
CA CYS A 52 -21.76 -23.58 12.79
C CYS A 52 -21.90 -22.70 14.03
N LEU A 53 -20.91 -21.85 14.32
CA LEU A 53 -20.98 -20.89 15.42
C LEU A 53 -22.06 -19.83 15.17
N TRP A 54 -22.13 -19.33 13.93
CA TRP A 54 -23.13 -18.33 13.57
C TRP A 54 -24.55 -18.89 13.69
N GLU A 55 -24.80 -20.08 13.14
CA GLU A 55 -26.08 -20.79 13.23
C GLU A 55 -26.45 -21.13 14.69
N ALA A 56 -25.46 -21.37 15.55
CA ALA A 56 -25.64 -21.61 16.98
C ALA A 56 -25.92 -20.33 17.79
N GLY A 57 -25.97 -19.15 17.15
CA GLY A 57 -26.33 -17.87 17.77
C GLY A 57 -25.15 -17.06 18.30
N PHE A 58 -23.91 -17.44 18.00
CA PHE A 58 -22.72 -16.63 18.30
C PHE A 58 -22.58 -15.55 17.21
N HIS A 59 -22.98 -14.31 17.52
CA HIS A 59 -22.96 -13.19 16.57
C HIS A 59 -21.95 -12.10 16.94
N ASP A 60 -21.03 -12.40 17.86
CA ASP A 60 -19.98 -11.53 18.40
C ASP A 60 -18.77 -11.37 17.45
N ILE A 61 -18.97 -11.60 16.16
CA ILE A 61 -17.94 -11.53 15.11
C ILE A 61 -17.36 -10.14 14.89
N ALA A 62 -18.02 -9.10 15.40
CA ALA A 62 -17.53 -7.72 15.39
C ALA A 62 -16.86 -7.32 16.71
N THR A 63 -16.91 -8.17 17.74
CA THR A 63 -16.33 -7.88 19.05
C THR A 63 -14.83 -7.85 18.94
N GLU A 64 -14.24 -6.76 19.40
CA GLU A 64 -12.79 -6.63 19.48
C GLU A 64 -12.27 -7.39 20.70
N TYR A 65 -11.24 -8.22 20.48
CA TYR A 65 -10.45 -8.86 21.51
C TYR A 65 -9.00 -8.47 21.28
N ASP A 66 -8.34 -7.94 22.32
CA ASP A 66 -6.98 -7.38 22.19
C ASP A 66 -6.88 -6.32 21.08
N ASN A 67 -7.89 -5.44 21.00
CA ASN A 67 -8.07 -4.42 19.96
C ASN A 67 -8.11 -4.97 18.52
N GLN A 68 -8.49 -6.23 18.34
CA GLN A 68 -8.59 -6.88 17.04
C GLN A 68 -9.96 -7.55 16.88
N THR A 69 -10.59 -7.37 15.73
CA THR A 69 -11.73 -8.19 15.33
C THR A 69 -11.25 -9.60 14.92
N PRO A 70 -12.12 -10.62 14.92
CA PRO A 70 -11.76 -11.94 14.41
C PRO A 70 -11.15 -11.92 13.01
N LEU A 71 -11.79 -11.16 12.11
CA LEU A 71 -11.27 -10.94 10.76
C LEU A 71 -9.83 -10.42 10.82
N TRP A 72 -9.59 -9.42 11.66
CA TRP A 72 -8.30 -8.81 11.82
C TRP A 72 -7.23 -9.82 12.25
N ARG A 73 -7.55 -10.61 13.28
CA ARG A 73 -6.62 -11.60 13.83
C ARG A 73 -6.27 -12.71 12.85
N HIS A 74 -7.25 -13.18 12.07
CA HIS A 74 -7.02 -14.19 11.03
C HIS A 74 -6.18 -13.66 9.88
N ILE A 75 -6.34 -12.38 9.58
CA ILE A 75 -5.56 -11.69 8.56
C ILE A 75 -4.11 -11.49 9.00
N THR A 76 -3.86 -11.14 10.27
CA THR A 76 -2.50 -10.90 10.79
C THR A 76 -1.75 -12.18 11.12
N HIS A 77 -2.46 -13.25 11.49
CA HIS A 77 -1.88 -14.52 11.90
C HIS A 77 -2.22 -15.66 10.93
N MET A 78 -1.91 -15.46 9.63
CA MET A 78 -2.10 -16.49 8.60
C MET A 78 -1.34 -17.78 8.94
N LYS A 79 -2.03 -18.73 9.58
CA LYS A 79 -1.55 -20.10 9.83
C LYS A 79 -2.17 -21.14 8.87
N HIS A 80 -3.12 -20.71 8.06
CA HIS A 80 -3.88 -21.58 7.15
C HIS A 80 -3.16 -21.78 5.82
N SER A 81 -3.51 -22.87 5.12
CA SER A 81 -3.29 -22.92 3.68
C SER A 81 -4.04 -21.77 3.00
N VAL A 82 -3.55 -21.29 1.87
CA VAL A 82 -4.19 -20.17 1.15
C VAL A 82 -5.64 -20.44 0.80
N GLY A 83 -5.98 -21.67 0.39
CA GLY A 83 -7.38 -22.05 0.16
C GLY A 83 -8.24 -21.94 1.42
N GLY A 84 -7.71 -22.34 2.58
CA GLY A 84 -8.39 -22.17 3.88
C GLY A 84 -8.55 -20.70 4.25
N PHE A 85 -7.51 -19.89 4.03
CA PHE A 85 -7.55 -18.44 4.26
C PHE A 85 -8.59 -17.75 3.37
N ILE A 86 -8.58 -18.00 2.06
CA ILE A 86 -9.55 -17.42 1.13
C ILE A 86 -10.97 -17.88 1.46
N GLY A 87 -11.16 -19.16 1.78
CA GLY A 87 -12.45 -19.67 2.22
C GLY A 87 -12.95 -18.94 3.47
N LEU A 88 -12.05 -18.68 4.43
CA LEU A 88 -12.38 -17.98 5.67
C LEU A 88 -12.67 -16.50 5.43
N MET A 89 -11.89 -15.83 4.58
CA MET A 89 -12.12 -14.43 4.22
C MET A 89 -13.42 -14.26 3.42
N SER A 90 -13.73 -15.21 2.53
CA SER A 90 -14.98 -15.27 1.79
C SER A 90 -16.17 -15.47 2.72
N TRP A 91 -16.01 -16.36 3.72
CA TRP A 91 -16.98 -16.53 4.78
C TRP A 91 -17.15 -15.23 5.56
N PHE A 92 -16.10 -14.62 6.07
CA PHE A 92 -16.20 -13.28 6.66
C PHE A 92 -16.96 -12.30 5.74
N GLY A 93 -16.65 -12.30 4.44
CA GLY A 93 -17.23 -11.43 3.40
C GLY A 93 -18.76 -11.43 3.29
N HIS A 94 -19.42 -12.57 3.55
CA HIS A 94 -20.89 -12.66 3.42
C HIS A 94 -21.63 -11.80 4.46
N LEU A 95 -20.96 -11.37 5.53
CA LEU A 95 -21.55 -10.62 6.64
C LEU A 95 -21.82 -9.13 6.35
N LYS A 96 -21.88 -8.74 5.06
CA LYS A 96 -22.03 -7.35 4.59
C LYS A 96 -21.03 -6.41 5.25
N PHE A 97 -19.78 -6.54 4.85
CA PHE A 97 -18.76 -5.68 5.39
C PHE A 97 -18.92 -4.22 4.99
N ARG A 98 -18.54 -3.34 5.92
CA ARG A 98 -18.16 -1.96 5.63
C ARG A 98 -16.88 -1.99 4.76
N ALA A 99 -16.55 -0.87 4.12
CA ALA A 99 -15.37 -0.80 3.25
C ALA A 99 -14.05 -1.19 3.94
N THR A 100 -13.93 -0.95 5.26
CA THR A 100 -12.71 -1.25 6.03
C THR A 100 -12.30 -2.73 5.96
N PRO A 101 -13.13 -3.73 6.33
CA PRO A 101 -12.81 -5.15 6.09
C PRO A 101 -12.36 -5.48 4.66
N ALA A 102 -13.03 -4.95 3.64
CA ALA A 102 -12.67 -5.22 2.24
C ALA A 102 -11.26 -4.72 1.91
N HIS A 103 -10.89 -3.53 2.41
CA HIS A 103 -9.53 -2.97 2.27
C HIS A 103 -8.47 -3.84 2.93
N VAL A 104 -8.80 -4.40 4.10
CA VAL A 104 -7.85 -5.18 4.89
C VAL A 104 -7.65 -6.55 4.26
N ILE A 105 -8.74 -7.19 3.84
CA ILE A 105 -8.72 -8.46 3.11
C ILE A 105 -7.90 -8.30 1.84
N ILE A 106 -8.26 -7.36 0.95
CA ILE A 106 -7.59 -7.24 -0.35
C ILE A 106 -6.11 -6.93 -0.24
N ARG A 107 -5.75 -6.08 0.73
CA ARG A 107 -4.38 -5.77 1.03
C ARG A 107 -3.59 -7.01 1.42
N ARG A 108 -4.16 -7.84 2.30
CA ARG A 108 -3.44 -9.01 2.83
C ARG A 108 -3.37 -10.14 1.83
N LEU A 109 -4.37 -10.23 0.95
CA LEU A 109 -4.29 -11.04 -0.26
C LEU A 109 -3.16 -10.55 -1.17
N ALA A 110 -3.02 -9.23 -1.38
CA ALA A 110 -1.93 -8.66 -2.19
C ALA A 110 -0.55 -8.91 -1.56
N ASP A 111 -0.38 -8.66 -0.26
CA ASP A 111 0.85 -8.94 0.50
C ASP A 111 1.19 -10.44 0.47
N ALA A 112 0.20 -11.33 0.67
CA ALA A 112 0.39 -12.78 0.56
C ALA A 112 0.79 -13.19 -0.87
N ALA A 113 0.18 -12.62 -1.90
CA ALA A 113 0.53 -12.91 -3.29
C ALA A 113 1.98 -12.51 -3.61
N LEU A 114 2.43 -11.37 -3.10
CA LEU A 114 3.82 -10.91 -3.26
C LEU A 114 4.80 -11.79 -2.47
N ARG A 115 4.51 -12.11 -1.21
CA ARG A 115 5.42 -12.92 -0.36
C ARG A 115 5.46 -14.40 -0.74
N LEU A 116 4.32 -14.95 -1.14
CA LEU A 116 4.15 -16.38 -1.43
C LEU A 116 4.20 -16.69 -2.93
N GLY A 117 4.53 -15.71 -3.78
CA GLY A 117 4.59 -15.88 -5.24
C GLY A 117 5.50 -17.03 -5.71
N ASN A 118 6.42 -17.49 -4.85
CA ASN A 118 7.26 -18.67 -5.12
C ASN A 118 6.58 -20.02 -4.78
N LEU A 119 5.48 -20.02 -4.02
CA LEU A 119 4.69 -21.21 -3.67
C LEU A 119 3.47 -21.41 -4.58
N PHE A 120 2.97 -20.35 -5.22
CA PHE A 120 1.87 -20.41 -6.19
C PHE A 120 2.40 -20.46 -7.62
N ARG A 121 1.72 -21.19 -8.51
CA ARG A 121 2.00 -21.14 -9.96
C ARG A 121 1.44 -19.85 -10.61
N GLY A 122 1.60 -18.71 -9.94
CA GLY A 122 1.22 -17.39 -10.44
C GLY A 122 0.10 -16.69 -9.66
N ILE A 123 0.08 -15.36 -9.76
CA ILE A 123 -0.97 -14.48 -9.22
C ILE A 123 -2.31 -14.71 -9.96
N ASP A 124 -2.28 -15.29 -11.15
CA ASP A 124 -3.47 -15.65 -11.94
C ASP A 124 -4.46 -16.52 -11.16
N GLU A 125 -3.97 -17.53 -10.43
CA GLU A 125 -4.82 -18.42 -9.61
C GLU A 125 -5.56 -17.65 -8.50
N TRP A 126 -4.99 -16.53 -8.02
CA TRP A 126 -5.61 -15.71 -6.97
C TRP A 126 -6.78 -14.86 -7.47
N LEU A 127 -6.68 -14.32 -8.68
CA LEU A 127 -7.75 -13.50 -9.25
C LEU A 127 -8.90 -14.31 -9.83
N GLU A 128 -8.68 -15.59 -10.09
CA GLU A 128 -9.74 -16.54 -10.44
C GLU A 128 -10.65 -16.87 -9.25
N PHE A 129 -10.26 -16.56 -8.01
CA PHE A 129 -11.19 -16.61 -6.90
C PHE A 129 -12.27 -15.53 -7.05
N SER A 130 -13.49 -15.99 -7.33
CA SER A 130 -14.68 -15.15 -7.52
C SER A 130 -14.86 -14.12 -6.40
N PHE A 131 -14.50 -14.49 -5.17
CA PHE A 131 -14.51 -13.61 -4.00
C PHE A 131 -13.53 -12.43 -4.11
N VAL A 132 -12.26 -12.68 -4.42
CA VAL A 132 -11.23 -11.63 -4.54
C VAL A 132 -11.61 -10.66 -5.65
N LYS A 133 -12.03 -11.21 -6.79
CA LYS A 133 -12.54 -10.43 -7.91
C LYS A 133 -13.76 -9.58 -7.51
N SER A 134 -14.70 -10.14 -6.74
CA SER A 134 -15.88 -9.39 -6.27
C SER A 134 -15.51 -8.22 -5.36
N ILE A 135 -14.44 -8.36 -4.56
CA ILE A 135 -13.93 -7.27 -3.72
C ILE A 135 -13.28 -6.18 -4.57
N ILE A 136 -12.40 -6.53 -5.52
CA ILE A 136 -11.73 -5.55 -6.38
C ILE A 136 -12.73 -4.75 -7.21
N LEU A 137 -13.76 -5.42 -7.72
CA LEU A 137 -14.82 -4.81 -8.53
C LEU A 137 -15.89 -4.09 -7.69
N ALA A 138 -15.83 -4.18 -6.36
CA ALA A 138 -16.80 -3.50 -5.51
C ALA A 138 -16.49 -1.98 -5.49
N PRO A 139 -17.46 -1.12 -5.82
CA PRO A 139 -17.29 0.34 -5.75
C PRO A 139 -17.42 0.85 -4.30
N THR A 140 -17.17 -0.01 -3.30
CA THR A 140 -17.24 0.37 -1.89
C THR A 140 -16.08 1.28 -1.55
N ARG A 141 -16.37 2.40 -0.88
CA ARG A 141 -15.36 3.39 -0.47
C ARG A 141 -15.22 3.47 1.04
N GLY A 142 -13.99 3.65 1.51
CA GLY A 142 -13.71 4.01 2.89
C GLY A 142 -14.11 5.46 3.19
N HIS A 143 -14.28 5.78 4.47
CA HIS A 143 -14.55 7.15 4.92
C HIS A 143 -13.26 7.90 5.24
N CYS A 144 -12.22 7.73 4.43
CA CYS A 144 -10.93 8.41 4.63
C CYS A 144 -10.80 9.62 3.70
N ASP A 145 -10.11 10.64 4.19
CA ASP A 145 -9.86 11.90 3.47
C ASP A 145 -8.48 11.86 2.80
N CYS A 146 -8.27 10.92 1.89
CA CYS A 146 -6.96 10.68 1.26
C CYS A 146 -7.07 10.88 -0.25
N HIS A 147 -6.21 11.73 -0.82
CA HIS A 147 -6.25 12.08 -2.25
C HIS A 147 -5.84 10.94 -3.19
N CYS A 148 -5.45 9.78 -2.66
CA CYS A 148 -5.16 8.58 -3.46
C CYS A 148 -6.41 7.97 -4.13
N SER A 149 -7.61 8.38 -3.71
CA SER A 149 -8.87 8.05 -4.35
C SER A 149 -9.92 9.11 -4.05
N THR A 150 -10.71 9.49 -5.06
CA THR A 150 -11.82 10.42 -4.89
C THR A 150 -12.88 9.85 -3.94
N ASP A 151 -13.32 10.60 -2.94
CA ASP A 151 -14.30 10.17 -1.93
C ASP A 151 -13.90 8.93 -1.12
N GLY A 152 -12.59 8.73 -0.95
CA GLY A 152 -12.02 7.68 -0.11
C GLY A 152 -11.66 6.40 -0.88
N CYS A 153 -10.74 5.64 -0.28
CA CYS A 153 -10.13 4.47 -0.92
C CYS A 153 -11.15 3.41 -1.31
N THR A 154 -10.89 2.78 -2.45
CA THR A 154 -11.52 1.53 -2.87
C THR A 154 -10.62 0.34 -2.55
N PRO A 155 -11.16 -0.89 -2.51
CA PRO A 155 -10.34 -2.09 -2.42
C PRO A 155 -9.25 -2.17 -3.49
N LEU A 156 -9.54 -1.76 -4.73
CA LEU A 156 -8.55 -1.69 -5.80
C LEU A 156 -7.38 -0.75 -5.44
N THR A 157 -7.66 0.46 -4.97
CA THR A 157 -6.59 1.39 -4.58
C THR A 157 -5.75 0.85 -3.43
N CYS A 158 -6.34 0.14 -2.46
CA CYS A 158 -5.60 -0.53 -1.40
C CYS A 158 -4.71 -1.68 -1.94
N ALA A 159 -5.19 -2.42 -2.94
CA ALA A 159 -4.40 -3.47 -3.58
C ALA A 159 -3.17 -2.89 -4.29
N ILE A 160 -3.36 -1.82 -5.08
CA ILE A 160 -2.28 -1.11 -5.77
C ILE A 160 -1.28 -0.54 -4.75
N GLN A 161 -1.79 0.11 -3.69
CA GLN A 161 -0.95 0.64 -2.63
C GLN A 161 -0.09 -0.44 -1.96
N GLU A 162 -0.62 -1.64 -1.76
CA GLU A 162 0.15 -2.74 -1.18
C GLU A 162 1.17 -3.29 -2.17
N ALA A 163 0.80 -3.43 -3.45
CA ALA A 163 1.75 -3.79 -4.51
C ALA A 163 2.93 -2.81 -4.53
N VAL A 164 2.66 -1.52 -4.48
CA VAL A 164 3.67 -0.45 -4.53
C VAL A 164 4.42 -0.27 -3.20
N SER A 165 3.75 -0.39 -2.04
CA SER A 165 4.36 -0.11 -0.73
C SER A 165 4.98 -1.33 -0.05
N GLY A 166 4.42 -2.52 -0.28
CA GLY A 166 5.07 -3.79 0.04
C GLY A 166 6.40 -3.92 -0.70
N ALA A 167 6.52 -3.16 -1.80
CA ALA A 167 7.78 -3.03 -2.49
C ALA A 167 8.88 -2.41 -1.60
N THR A 168 8.55 -1.28 -0.99
CA THR A 168 9.49 -0.48 -0.19
C THR A 168 9.86 -1.15 1.13
N MET A 169 8.91 -1.81 1.81
CA MET A 169 9.16 -2.40 3.13
C MET A 169 10.01 -3.67 3.09
N SER A 170 9.86 -4.50 2.05
CA SER A 170 10.74 -5.66 1.90
C SER A 170 12.19 -5.22 1.68
N LEU A 171 12.46 -4.05 1.11
CA LEU A 171 13.83 -3.54 1.00
C LEU A 171 14.41 -3.07 2.35
N LEU A 172 13.57 -2.60 3.28
CA LEU A 172 13.98 -2.13 4.61
C LEU A 172 14.17 -3.28 5.61
N ASP A 173 13.22 -4.23 5.69
CA ASP A 173 13.36 -5.42 6.56
C ASP A 173 14.59 -6.26 6.17
N TYR A 174 14.87 -6.39 4.87
CA TYR A 174 16.05 -7.13 4.39
C TYR A 174 17.38 -6.43 4.72
N ARG A 175 17.41 -5.10 4.84
CA ARG A 175 18.60 -4.35 5.29
C ARG A 175 18.89 -4.61 6.77
N HIS A 176 17.85 -4.77 7.60
CA HIS A 176 18.02 -5.01 9.03
C HIS A 176 18.48 -6.45 9.37
N HIS A 177 18.21 -7.43 8.50
CA HIS A 177 18.56 -8.84 8.76
C HIS A 177 19.89 -9.32 8.15
N GLY A 178 20.72 -8.45 7.57
CA GLY A 178 22.10 -8.78 7.17
C GLY A 178 22.25 -9.81 6.03
N ALA A 179 21.15 -10.32 5.48
CA ALA A 179 21.13 -11.28 4.38
C ALA A 179 21.04 -10.57 3.02
N VAL A 180 22.04 -9.74 2.70
CA VAL A 180 22.15 -9.12 1.37
C VAL A 180 22.77 -10.13 0.41
N ARG A 181 21.96 -10.94 -0.26
CA ARG A 181 22.31 -11.53 -1.56
C ARG A 181 21.08 -11.63 -2.47
N GLN A 182 20.99 -10.68 -3.42
CA GLN A 182 20.27 -10.78 -4.72
C GLN A 182 18.72 -10.82 -4.73
N LEU A 183 18.04 -9.78 -4.24
CA LEU A 183 16.56 -9.69 -4.29
C LEU A 183 15.90 -8.47 -4.97
N PRO A 184 16.59 -7.44 -5.52
CA PRO A 184 15.88 -6.39 -6.26
C PRO A 184 15.02 -6.95 -7.41
N ASP A 185 15.59 -7.84 -8.22
CA ASP A 185 14.95 -8.30 -9.47
C ASP A 185 13.71 -9.19 -9.25
N GLU A 186 13.73 -10.07 -8.26
CA GLU A 186 12.60 -10.99 -8.00
C GLU A 186 11.40 -10.24 -7.43
N HIS A 187 11.66 -9.31 -6.54
CA HIS A 187 10.65 -8.52 -5.89
C HIS A 187 10.05 -7.47 -6.84
N GLU A 188 10.89 -6.86 -7.68
CA GLU A 188 10.44 -6.04 -8.80
C GLU A 188 9.57 -6.84 -9.78
N ARG A 189 9.98 -8.08 -10.10
CA ARG A 189 9.18 -8.98 -10.95
C ARG A 189 7.82 -9.29 -10.34
N LEU A 190 7.75 -9.55 -9.04
CA LEU A 190 6.49 -9.84 -8.33
C LEU A 190 5.56 -8.62 -8.34
N MET A 191 6.11 -7.41 -8.16
CA MET A 191 5.33 -6.18 -8.28
C MET A 191 4.81 -5.96 -9.70
N CYS A 192 5.65 -6.18 -10.72
CA CYS A 192 5.20 -6.16 -12.12
C CYS A 192 4.03 -7.11 -12.33
N GLN A 193 4.15 -8.36 -11.86
CA GLN A 193 3.09 -9.36 -12.00
C GLN A 193 1.80 -8.92 -11.28
N ALA A 194 1.90 -8.34 -10.08
CA ALA A 194 0.72 -7.86 -9.35
C ALA A 194 0.02 -6.71 -10.07
N LEU A 195 0.77 -5.80 -10.67
CA LEU A 195 0.22 -4.70 -11.48
C LEU A 195 -0.35 -5.19 -12.81
N ASP A 196 0.31 -6.13 -13.49
CA ASP A 196 -0.21 -6.76 -14.72
C ASP A 196 -1.60 -7.36 -14.50
N GLN A 197 -1.77 -8.02 -13.35
CA GLN A 197 -3.05 -8.57 -12.92
C GLN A 197 -4.12 -7.50 -12.69
N VAL A 198 -3.76 -6.35 -12.10
CA VAL A 198 -4.67 -5.20 -12.01
C VAL A 198 -5.05 -4.71 -13.40
N TYR A 199 -4.10 -4.62 -14.33
CA TYR A 199 -4.35 -4.12 -15.68
C TYR A 199 -5.26 -5.06 -16.48
N ILE A 200 -5.08 -6.38 -16.33
CA ILE A 200 -5.97 -7.40 -16.90
C ILE A 200 -7.41 -7.22 -16.37
N ILE A 201 -7.58 -6.95 -15.07
CA ILE A 201 -8.90 -6.68 -14.49
C ILE A 201 -9.51 -5.41 -15.08
N VAL A 202 -8.75 -4.31 -15.12
CA VAL A 202 -9.20 -3.02 -15.68
C VAL A 202 -9.67 -3.23 -17.12
N GLU A 203 -8.85 -3.84 -17.97
CA GLU A 203 -9.16 -4.06 -19.37
C GLU A 203 -10.39 -4.95 -19.56
N LYS A 204 -10.46 -6.06 -18.82
CA LYS A 204 -11.59 -7.01 -18.88
C LYS A 204 -12.92 -6.38 -18.47
N HIS A 205 -12.89 -5.40 -17.56
CA HIS A 205 -14.08 -4.78 -16.98
C HIS A 205 -14.30 -3.33 -17.39
N LYS A 206 -13.51 -2.77 -18.32
CA LYS A 206 -13.56 -1.35 -18.69
C LYS A 206 -14.95 -0.85 -19.08
N GLN A 207 -15.76 -1.68 -19.72
CA GLN A 207 -17.13 -1.32 -20.12
C GLN A 207 -18.14 -1.36 -18.97
N SER A 208 -17.98 -2.28 -18.02
CA SER A 208 -18.92 -2.46 -16.90
C SER A 208 -18.53 -1.65 -15.67
N HIS A 209 -17.25 -1.32 -15.53
CA HIS A 209 -16.66 -0.62 -14.40
C HIS A 209 -15.61 0.40 -14.89
N PRO A 210 -16.02 1.46 -15.63
CA PRO A 210 -15.09 2.43 -16.21
C PRO A 210 -14.23 3.14 -15.15
N TRP A 211 -14.72 3.25 -13.92
CA TRP A 211 -14.01 3.83 -12.78
C TRP A 211 -12.72 3.09 -12.39
N LEU A 212 -12.53 1.82 -12.82
CA LEU A 212 -11.33 1.03 -12.50
C LEU A 212 -10.07 1.63 -13.12
N ALA A 213 -10.15 2.14 -14.36
CA ALA A 213 -9.02 2.77 -15.03
C ALA A 213 -8.57 4.01 -14.26
N VAL A 214 -9.53 4.91 -14.00
CA VAL A 214 -9.32 6.15 -13.24
C VAL A 214 -8.74 5.88 -11.86
N SER A 215 -9.32 4.93 -11.12
CA SER A 215 -8.81 4.57 -9.79
C SER A 215 -7.40 3.98 -9.84
N THR A 216 -7.07 3.24 -10.91
CA THR A 216 -5.74 2.65 -11.08
C THR A 216 -4.69 3.72 -11.29
N PHE A 217 -4.84 4.59 -12.28
CA PHE A 217 -3.83 5.63 -12.50
C PHE A 217 -3.83 6.70 -11.41
N GLN A 218 -4.95 6.99 -10.73
CA GLN A 218 -4.95 7.83 -9.53
C GLN A 218 -4.05 7.26 -8.43
N GLY A 219 -4.21 5.97 -8.13
CA GLY A 219 -3.40 5.28 -7.15
C GLY A 219 -1.91 5.25 -7.53
N LEU A 220 -1.60 5.05 -8.82
CA LEU A 220 -0.22 5.08 -9.32
C LEU A 220 0.37 6.49 -9.24
N THR A 221 -0.29 7.50 -9.78
CA THR A 221 0.16 8.91 -9.77
C THR A 221 0.39 9.41 -8.35
N PHE A 222 -0.55 9.15 -7.43
CA PHE A 222 -0.40 9.54 -6.03
C PHE A 222 0.90 8.97 -5.42
N ASN A 223 1.20 7.69 -5.67
CA ASN A 223 2.42 7.07 -5.17
C ASN A 223 3.67 7.62 -5.87
N SER A 224 3.60 7.90 -7.17
CA SER A 224 4.69 8.49 -7.95
C SER A 224 5.05 9.91 -7.52
N LEU A 225 4.08 10.70 -7.08
CA LEU A 225 4.28 12.02 -6.47
C LEU A 225 4.77 11.95 -5.02
N ASN A 226 4.94 10.73 -4.48
CA ASN A 226 5.36 10.46 -3.10
C ASN A 226 4.50 11.17 -2.03
N LEU A 227 3.20 11.32 -2.28
CA LEU A 227 2.27 11.90 -1.33
C LEU A 227 2.03 10.99 -0.13
N THR A 228 1.75 11.59 1.02
CA THR A 228 1.52 10.86 2.26
C THR A 228 0.10 10.33 2.30
N HIS A 229 -0.03 9.00 2.36
CA HIS A 229 -1.33 8.35 2.58
C HIS A 229 -1.91 8.71 3.96
N THR A 230 -3.10 9.32 3.96
CA THR A 230 -3.98 9.56 5.12
C THR A 230 -5.13 8.55 5.19
N CYS A 231 -5.08 7.50 4.36
CA CYS A 231 -6.12 6.48 4.27
C CYS A 231 -6.12 5.46 5.40
N CYS A 232 -7.18 4.64 5.46
CA CYS A 232 -7.36 3.54 6.42
C CYS A 232 -6.19 2.53 6.46
N HIS A 233 -5.28 2.59 5.46
CA HIS A 233 -4.05 1.81 5.32
C HIS A 233 -3.12 1.89 6.53
N LYS A 234 -3.05 3.03 7.23
CA LYS A 234 -2.17 3.13 8.40
C LYS A 234 -2.75 2.46 9.65
N ILE A 235 -4.05 2.20 9.71
CA ILE A 235 -4.62 1.41 10.82
C ILE A 235 -4.04 -0.01 10.82
N ALA A 236 -3.72 -0.57 9.65
CA ALA A 236 -3.29 -1.97 9.53
C ALA A 236 -1.83 -2.25 9.84
N LYS A 237 -0.95 -1.33 9.41
CA LYS A 237 0.50 -1.52 9.42
C LYS A 237 1.11 -1.35 10.81
N TYR A 238 0.42 -0.66 11.71
CA TYR A 238 0.98 -0.22 12.99
C TYR A 238 0.32 -0.87 14.21
N ILE A 239 -0.49 -1.92 14.04
CA ILE A 239 -1.02 -2.69 15.19
C ILE A 239 0.10 -3.49 15.91
N HIS A 240 1.28 -3.60 15.30
CA HIS A 240 2.49 -4.08 15.97
C HIS A 240 3.39 -2.95 16.50
N TRP A 241 3.06 -1.68 16.25
CA TRP A 241 3.76 -0.53 16.79
C TRP A 241 3.00 -0.01 18.02
N PRO A 242 3.67 0.54 19.05
CA PRO A 242 2.98 1.15 20.18
C PRO A 242 1.92 2.16 19.69
N SER A 243 0.65 1.92 20.07
CA SER A 243 -0.57 2.60 19.61
C SER A 243 -0.55 4.13 19.72
N TYR A 244 0.41 4.68 20.47
CA TYR A 244 0.41 6.06 20.94
C TYR A 244 0.78 7.10 19.88
N CYS A 245 1.42 6.73 18.77
CA CYS A 245 1.88 7.71 17.77
C CYS A 245 0.92 7.90 16.58
N LEU A 246 -0.02 6.98 16.35
CA LEU A 246 -0.89 7.02 15.16
C LEU A 246 -2.18 7.79 15.36
N GLU A 247 -2.77 7.74 16.55
CA GLU A 247 -3.96 8.51 16.88
C GLU A 247 -3.70 10.01 16.72
N ASP A 248 -2.48 10.46 17.04
CA ASP A 248 -2.09 11.88 16.90
C ASP A 248 -1.82 12.30 15.46
N ILE A 249 -1.24 11.43 14.62
CA ILE A 249 -0.92 11.76 13.21
C ILE A 249 -2.14 11.63 12.30
N LEU A 250 -3.06 10.72 12.59
CA LEU A 250 -4.26 10.45 11.77
C LEU A 250 -5.54 11.00 12.37
N ASN A 251 -5.45 11.83 13.42
CA ASN A 251 -6.56 12.68 13.78
C ASN A 251 -6.81 13.72 12.68
N GLN A 252 -7.97 14.35 12.75
CA GLN A 252 -8.40 15.35 11.77
C GLN A 252 -7.44 16.55 11.65
N GLN A 253 -6.67 16.87 12.69
CA GLN A 253 -5.67 17.93 12.62
C GLN A 253 -4.42 17.47 11.84
N GLY A 254 -3.89 16.29 12.16
CA GLY A 254 -2.72 15.73 11.47
C GLY A 254 -2.97 15.52 9.97
N ILE A 255 -4.18 15.08 9.60
CA ILE A 255 -4.60 14.99 8.19
C ILE A 255 -4.56 16.37 7.52
N ARG A 256 -5.13 17.41 8.16
CA ARG A 256 -5.09 18.79 7.64
C ARG A 256 -3.67 19.32 7.49
N ASP A 257 -2.80 19.04 8.45
CA ASP A 257 -1.42 19.50 8.43
C ASP A 257 -0.63 18.83 7.29
N ILE A 258 -0.87 17.53 7.04
CA ILE A 258 -0.33 16.81 5.88
C ILE A 258 -0.84 17.45 4.58
N HIS A 259 -2.16 17.67 4.45
CA HIS A 259 -2.75 18.26 3.24
C HIS A 259 -2.24 19.68 2.98
N PHE A 260 -2.04 20.48 4.04
CA PHE A 260 -1.48 21.82 3.92
C PHE A 260 -0.02 21.75 3.41
N THR A 261 0.78 20.87 4.02
CA THR A 261 2.20 20.70 3.68
C THR A 261 2.38 20.17 2.25
N GLU A 262 1.52 19.25 1.82
CA GLU A 262 1.58 18.60 0.51
C GLU A 262 0.66 19.26 -0.52
N SER A 263 0.11 20.44 -0.24
CA SER A 263 -0.89 21.12 -1.09
C SER A 263 -0.46 21.26 -2.56
N GLN A 264 0.78 21.66 -2.82
CA GLN A 264 1.31 21.74 -4.19
C GLN A 264 1.34 20.38 -4.90
N GLY A 265 1.69 19.31 -4.19
CA GLY A 265 1.69 17.96 -4.74
C GLY A 265 0.27 17.43 -4.97
N ILE A 266 -0.68 17.82 -4.12
CA ILE A 266 -2.11 17.54 -4.30
C ILE A 266 -2.66 18.30 -5.51
N GLU A 267 -2.35 19.57 -5.69
CA GLU A 267 -2.73 20.35 -6.88
C GLU A 267 -2.15 19.73 -8.16
N MET A 268 -0.88 19.28 -8.12
CA MET A 268 -0.26 18.56 -9.22
C MET A 268 -0.98 17.24 -9.54
N LEU A 269 -1.37 16.49 -8.50
CA LEU A 269 -2.15 15.27 -8.67
C LEU A 269 -3.47 15.56 -9.37
N GLU A 270 -4.22 16.56 -8.91
CA GLU A 270 -5.52 16.92 -9.49
C GLU A 270 -5.38 17.33 -10.96
N ALA A 271 -4.38 18.14 -11.31
CA ALA A 271 -4.10 18.53 -12.69
C ALA A 271 -3.72 17.33 -13.58
N LEU A 272 -2.88 16.41 -13.07
CA LEU A 272 -2.52 15.19 -13.79
C LEU A 272 -3.72 14.25 -13.97
N MET A 273 -4.61 14.19 -12.99
CA MET A 273 -5.82 13.38 -13.07
C MET A 273 -6.77 13.90 -14.17
N GLU A 274 -6.99 15.21 -14.25
CA GLU A 274 -7.76 15.82 -15.35
C GLU A 274 -7.13 15.51 -16.71
N GLU A 275 -5.80 15.64 -16.83
CA GLU A 275 -5.04 15.30 -18.05
C GLU A 275 -5.21 13.83 -18.44
N PHE A 276 -5.06 12.91 -17.48
CA PHE A 276 -5.12 11.46 -17.74
C PHE A 276 -6.53 10.99 -18.04
N GLU A 277 -7.55 11.51 -17.36
CA GLU A 277 -8.95 11.18 -17.65
C GLU A 277 -9.31 11.60 -19.08
N GLN A 278 -8.97 12.83 -19.48
CA GLN A 278 -9.20 13.31 -20.84
C GLN A 278 -8.47 12.46 -21.89
N LYS A 279 -7.18 12.17 -21.67
CA LYS A 279 -6.41 11.35 -22.62
C LYS A 279 -6.94 9.92 -22.69
N TRP A 280 -7.42 9.36 -21.58
CA TRP A 280 -7.96 8.00 -21.54
C TRP A 280 -9.28 7.89 -22.30
N GLU A 281 -10.15 8.91 -22.24
CA GLU A 281 -11.40 8.95 -23.03
C GLU A 281 -11.14 8.87 -24.54
N ASP A 282 -10.07 9.52 -25.01
CA ASP A 282 -9.68 9.54 -26.42
C ASP A 282 -8.76 8.36 -26.81
N TYR A 283 -8.37 7.50 -25.86
CA TYR A 283 -7.42 6.41 -26.10
C TYR A 283 -8.10 5.12 -26.57
N SER A 284 -7.72 4.61 -27.74
CA SER A 284 -8.31 3.41 -28.33
C SER A 284 -7.60 2.11 -27.97
N GLU A 285 -6.33 2.19 -27.55
CA GLU A 285 -5.49 1.02 -27.27
C GLU A 285 -5.78 0.43 -25.87
N PRO A 286 -5.32 -0.81 -25.59
CA PRO A 286 -5.49 -1.45 -24.29
C PRO A 286 -4.92 -0.63 -23.11
N PHE A 287 -5.52 -0.81 -21.93
CA PHE A 287 -5.09 -0.11 -20.70
C PHE A 287 -3.59 -0.23 -20.37
N PRO A 288 -2.92 -1.40 -20.50
CA PRO A 288 -1.47 -1.48 -20.30
C PRO A 288 -0.67 -0.51 -21.18
N ASN A 289 -1.09 -0.35 -22.45
CA ASN A 289 -0.42 0.56 -23.38
C ASN A 289 -0.62 2.02 -22.94
N PHE A 290 -1.78 2.37 -22.39
CA PHE A 290 -1.97 3.72 -21.83
C PHE A 290 -1.01 3.99 -20.67
N ILE A 291 -0.81 3.00 -19.80
CA ILE A 291 0.14 3.15 -18.68
C ILE A 291 1.57 3.38 -19.19
N GLU A 292 2.00 2.65 -20.22
CA GLU A 292 3.37 2.76 -20.74
C GLU A 292 3.57 4.00 -21.64
N ASP A 293 2.64 4.25 -22.57
CA ASP A 293 2.79 5.26 -23.62
C ASP A 293 2.39 6.67 -23.18
N VAL A 294 1.45 6.77 -22.22
CA VAL A 294 0.89 8.06 -21.79
C VAL A 294 1.26 8.38 -20.36
N TRP A 295 0.86 7.53 -19.41
CA TRP A 295 1.04 7.81 -17.98
C TRP A 295 2.52 7.82 -17.61
N GLN A 296 3.29 6.80 -17.99
CA GLN A 296 4.69 6.66 -17.58
C GLN A 296 5.56 7.77 -18.18
N LEU A 297 5.41 8.05 -19.47
CA LEU A 297 6.11 9.14 -20.13
C LEU A 297 5.84 10.49 -19.42
N ARG A 298 4.58 10.76 -19.07
CA ARG A 298 4.22 11.99 -18.38
C ARG A 298 4.80 12.05 -16.97
N MET A 299 4.78 10.96 -16.23
CA MET A 299 5.37 10.90 -14.89
C MET A 299 6.89 11.05 -14.91
N ASP A 300 7.56 10.50 -15.91
CA ASP A 300 9.01 10.70 -16.13
C ASP A 300 9.33 12.18 -16.33
N GLU A 301 8.52 12.94 -17.09
CA GLU A 301 8.67 14.38 -17.25
C GLU A 301 8.46 15.16 -15.94
N VAL A 302 7.42 14.79 -15.17
CA VAL A 302 7.13 15.42 -13.88
C VAL A 302 8.28 15.21 -12.90
N SER A 303 8.78 13.97 -12.79
CA SER A 303 9.91 13.65 -11.93
C SER A 303 11.23 14.23 -12.42
N GLY A 304 11.46 14.29 -13.73
CA GLY A 304 12.65 14.91 -14.32
C GLY A 304 12.76 16.40 -13.96
N LYS A 305 11.65 17.13 -14.03
CA LYS A 305 11.57 18.55 -13.61
C LYS A 305 11.84 18.76 -12.13
N SER A 306 11.58 17.77 -11.28
CA SER A 306 11.83 17.86 -9.83
C SER A 306 13.29 17.58 -9.44
N SER A 307 14.11 17.01 -10.34
CA SER A 307 15.50 16.64 -10.06
C SER A 307 16.52 17.75 -10.35
N GLU A 308 16.12 18.76 -11.12
CA GLU A 308 16.91 19.98 -11.27
C GLU A 308 16.72 20.80 -10.01
N VAL A 309 17.65 20.64 -9.06
CA VAL A 309 17.66 21.44 -7.85
C VAL A 309 17.83 22.90 -8.25
N ASP A 310 16.77 23.69 -8.08
CA ASP A 310 16.80 25.13 -8.31
C ASP A 310 17.86 25.75 -7.39
N GLU A 311 18.95 26.24 -7.98
CA GLU A 311 20.02 26.90 -7.23
C GLU A 311 19.47 28.11 -6.45
N GLU A 312 18.40 28.76 -6.94
CA GLU A 312 17.74 29.82 -6.20
C GLU A 312 16.97 29.28 -4.99
N GLU A 313 16.42 28.07 -5.06
CA GLU A 313 15.74 27.43 -3.93
C GLU A 313 16.72 27.01 -2.84
N ILE A 314 17.85 26.40 -3.21
CA ILE A 314 18.96 26.16 -2.27
C ILE A 314 19.35 27.48 -1.60
N LYS A 315 19.50 28.54 -2.39
CA LYS A 315 19.87 29.86 -1.88
C LYS A 315 18.83 30.40 -0.90
N ARG A 316 17.53 30.31 -1.21
CA ARG A 316 16.44 30.72 -0.30
C ARG A 316 16.47 29.91 1.01
N ILE A 317 16.73 28.61 0.95
CA ILE A 317 16.83 27.73 2.13
C ILE A 317 18.02 28.14 3.02
N ILE A 318 19.18 28.43 2.42
CA ILE A 318 20.36 28.93 3.13
C ILE A 318 20.08 30.31 3.74
N GLU A 319 19.44 31.22 3.01
CA GLU A 319 19.06 32.56 3.48
C GLU A 319 18.05 32.51 4.64
N ALA A 320 17.21 31.47 4.71
CA ALA A 320 16.32 31.20 5.83
C ALA A 320 17.04 30.66 7.08
N GLY A 321 18.37 30.48 7.03
CA GLY A 321 19.19 30.04 8.16
C GLY A 321 19.31 28.51 8.29
N VAL A 322 18.89 27.74 7.29
CA VAL A 322 19.07 26.28 7.27
C VAL A 322 20.50 25.97 6.87
N VAL A 323 21.21 25.22 7.73
CA VAL A 323 22.56 24.72 7.44
C VAL A 323 22.43 23.36 6.76
N LEU A 324 22.84 23.26 5.49
CA LEU A 324 22.87 22.01 4.75
C LEU A 324 24.20 21.30 5.03
N GLU A 325 24.19 20.30 5.91
CA GLU A 325 25.36 19.44 6.12
C GLU A 325 25.43 18.37 5.03
N PRO A 326 26.61 18.13 4.40
CA PRO A 326 26.78 17.03 3.46
C PRO A 326 26.49 15.70 4.13
N PHE A 327 25.47 14.98 3.66
CA PHE A 327 25.20 13.63 4.16
C PHE A 327 26.06 12.62 3.41
N GLY A 328 27.02 12.01 4.12
CA GLY A 328 27.88 10.95 3.59
C GLY A 328 29.39 11.27 3.71
N PRO A 329 30.26 10.28 3.42
CA PRO A 329 31.69 10.49 3.43
C PRO A 329 32.09 11.51 2.36
N GLU A 330 32.98 12.45 2.70
CA GLU A 330 33.55 13.38 1.75
C GLU A 330 34.11 12.61 0.55
N ARG A 331 33.67 13.00 -0.65
CA ARG A 331 34.19 12.41 -1.89
C ARG A 331 35.70 12.64 -1.87
N PRO A 332 36.54 11.60 -2.01
CA PRO A 332 37.98 11.79 -2.02
C PRO A 332 38.34 12.81 -3.12
N PRO A 333 39.26 13.73 -2.85
CA PRO A 333 39.65 14.75 -3.81
C PRO A 333 40.04 14.06 -5.12
N GLU A 334 39.46 14.52 -6.23
CA GLU A 334 39.80 14.02 -7.56
C GLU A 334 41.31 14.17 -7.75
N GLU A 335 42.05 13.06 -7.69
CA GLU A 335 43.46 13.05 -8.01
C GLU A 335 43.62 13.52 -9.44
N GLY A 336 44.38 14.61 -9.58
CA GLY A 336 44.42 15.46 -10.76
C GLY A 336 44.38 14.73 -12.09
N SER A 337 43.47 15.18 -12.94
CA SER A 337 43.62 15.16 -14.39
C SER A 337 44.92 15.89 -14.77
N SER A 338 46.03 15.18 -14.67
CA SER A 338 47.34 15.62 -15.12
C SER A 338 47.91 14.55 -16.04
N GLN A 339 48.19 15.00 -17.26
CA GLN A 339 49.07 14.41 -18.28
C GLN A 339 48.47 13.35 -19.22
N TRP A 340 47.79 13.86 -20.25
CA TRP A 340 47.94 13.38 -21.63
C TRP A 340 48.22 14.57 -22.58
N GLU A 341 49.35 15.24 -22.37
CA GLU A 341 50.12 15.98 -23.38
C GLU A 341 51.57 15.58 -23.06
N THR A 342 52.33 14.86 -23.88
CA THR A 342 52.57 14.88 -25.34
C THR A 342 53.00 13.52 -25.86
#